data_AF-K2F9S4-F1
#
_entry.id   AF-K2F9S4-F1
#
_cell.length_a   1.000
_cell.length_b   1.000
_cell.length_c   1.000
_cell.angle_alpha   90.00
_cell.angle_beta   90.00
_cell.angle_gamma   90.00
#
_symmetry.space_group_name_H-M   'P 1'
#
loop_
_entity.id
_entity.type
_entity.pdbx_description
1 polymer ?
#
loop_
_entity_poly.entity_id
_entity_poly.type
_entity_poly.pdbx_seq_one_letter_code
_entity_poly.pdbx_strand_id
1 'polypeptide(L)'
;MGGFQLRSKVPEIFNKKVSLREAREIDPRSLLGLRVSKSVLFLGLLLIFLNNLNVIVPGSYFGDNNWVTLSVFSIGIFINFICIPFLYFSSLKNFKKESDFWDKEIFWILPLFFFGTFFLYSSRISTAIVLLIISIITIALIHVKFIFEAKKNFANISKGNLASRDQYLITLKYLSAYYVVLLLLLIFYNPLQQAFSWFRLNT
;
A
#
# COMPACT_ATOMS: atom_id res chain seq x y z
N MET A 1 -49.18 -15.76 4.62
CA MET A 1 -47.83 -16.31 4.84
C MET A 1 -46.87 -15.56 3.93
N GLY A 2 -46.24 -14.49 4.43
CA GLY A 2 -45.29 -13.68 3.69
C GLY A 2 -43.86 -14.11 4.04
N GLY A 3 -43.16 -14.74 3.08
CA GLY A 3 -41.77 -15.12 3.24
C GLY A 3 -40.86 -13.90 3.11
N PHE A 4 -40.28 -13.46 4.22
CA PHE A 4 -39.21 -12.46 4.25
C PHE A 4 -37.92 -13.12 3.75
N GLN A 5 -37.55 -12.90 2.49
CA GLN A 5 -36.19 -13.21 2.01
C GLN A 5 -35.25 -12.07 2.42
N LEU A 6 -34.48 -12.31 3.48
CA LEU A 6 -33.28 -11.52 3.81
C LEU A 6 -32.24 -11.72 2.70
N ARG A 7 -32.28 -10.87 1.67
CA ARG A 7 -31.16 -10.69 0.75
C ARG A 7 -30.02 -10.05 1.53
N SER A 8 -29.09 -10.88 2.01
CA SER A 8 -27.78 -10.41 2.46
C SER A 8 -27.10 -9.68 1.29
N LYS A 9 -27.07 -8.34 1.34
CA LYS A 9 -26.23 -7.52 0.48
C LYS A 9 -24.78 -7.73 0.91
N VAL A 10 -24.15 -8.77 0.37
CA VAL A 10 -22.69 -8.85 0.33
C VAL A 10 -22.22 -7.67 -0.52
N PRO A 11 -21.29 -6.81 -0.05
CA PRO A 11 -20.86 -5.66 -0.82
C PRO A 11 -20.03 -6.12 -2.03
N GLU A 12 -20.67 -6.07 -3.20
CA GLU A 12 -20.13 -6.31 -4.54
C GLU A 12 -19.12 -5.23 -4.99
N ILE A 13 -18.42 -4.59 -4.04
CA ILE A 13 -17.64 -3.36 -4.26
C ILE A 13 -16.22 -3.67 -4.77
N PHE A 14 -15.73 -4.90 -4.59
CA PHE A 14 -14.33 -5.23 -4.86
C PHE A 14 -13.99 -5.69 -6.29
N ASN A 15 -14.98 -5.90 -7.16
CA ASN A 15 -14.73 -6.48 -8.49
C ASN A 15 -15.38 -5.72 -9.66
N LYS A 16 -15.52 -4.40 -9.57
CA LYS A 16 -15.87 -3.58 -10.73
C LYS A 16 -14.65 -3.45 -11.63
N LYS A 17 -14.61 -4.25 -12.71
CA LYS A 17 -13.72 -4.01 -13.86
C LYS A 17 -13.97 -2.56 -14.28
N VAL A 18 -12.93 -1.73 -14.24
CA VAL A 18 -13.01 -0.33 -14.68
C VAL A 18 -13.55 -0.36 -16.09
N SER A 19 -14.70 0.26 -16.32
CA SER A 19 -15.24 0.33 -17.67
C SER A 19 -14.25 1.10 -18.54
N LEU A 20 -14.07 0.71 -19.80
CA LEU A 20 -13.16 1.42 -20.74
C LEU A 20 -13.47 2.93 -20.85
N ARG A 21 -14.69 3.34 -20.45
CA ARG A 21 -15.15 4.72 -20.38
C ARG A 21 -14.58 5.46 -19.16
N GLU A 22 -14.58 4.85 -17.97
CA GLU A 22 -13.92 5.40 -16.75
C GLU A 22 -12.39 5.49 -16.95
N ALA A 23 -11.78 4.53 -17.65
CA ALA A 23 -10.35 4.56 -17.99
C ALA A 23 -9.94 5.75 -18.86
N ARG A 24 -10.90 6.35 -19.60
CA ARG A 24 -10.67 7.50 -20.48
C ARG A 24 -10.64 8.84 -19.73
N GLU A 25 -11.23 8.92 -18.55
CA GLU A 25 -11.29 10.12 -17.71
C GLU A 25 -10.16 10.17 -16.66
N ILE A 26 -9.56 9.02 -16.36
CA ILE A 26 -8.43 8.90 -15.41
C ILE A 26 -7.15 9.43 -16.07
N ASP A 27 -6.38 10.22 -15.31
CA ASP A 27 -5.08 10.72 -15.76
C ASP A 27 -4.13 9.53 -16.03
N PRO A 28 -3.54 9.41 -17.24
CA PRO A 28 -2.62 8.31 -17.57
C PRO A 28 -1.42 8.23 -16.61
N ARG A 29 -1.03 9.36 -16.01
CA ARG A 29 0.04 9.39 -15.00
C ARG A 29 -0.35 8.63 -13.73
N SER A 30 -1.60 8.75 -13.29
CA SER A 30 -2.13 8.04 -12.12
C SER A 30 -2.19 6.53 -12.35
N LEU A 31 -2.65 6.11 -13.54
CA LEU A 31 -2.65 4.71 -13.96
C LEU A 31 -1.24 4.13 -14.01
N LEU A 32 -0.31 4.85 -14.63
CA LEU A 32 1.09 4.43 -14.73
C LEU A 32 1.73 4.31 -13.35
N GLY A 33 1.56 5.33 -12.50
CA GLY A 33 2.12 5.32 -11.16
C GLY A 33 1.60 4.15 -10.33
N LEU A 34 0.29 3.91 -10.32
CA LEU A 34 -0.29 2.75 -9.64
C LEU A 34 0.25 1.42 -10.19
N ARG A 35 0.42 1.29 -11.51
CA ARG A 35 1.00 0.08 -12.13
C ARG A 35 2.46 -0.11 -11.74
N VAL A 36 3.26 0.96 -11.76
CA VAL A 36 4.67 0.94 -11.35
C VAL A 36 4.78 0.53 -9.89
N SER A 37 4.01 1.14 -8.98
CA SER A 37 4.03 0.79 -7.56
C SER A 37 3.73 -0.69 -7.31
N LYS A 38 2.71 -1.24 -7.99
CA LYS A 38 2.40 -2.68 -7.92
C LYS A 38 3.54 -3.54 -8.44
N SER A 39 4.07 -3.19 -9.61
CA SER A 39 5.11 -4.00 -10.28
C SER A 39 6.39 -4.05 -9.45
N VAL A 40 6.79 -2.91 -8.86
CA VAL A 40 7.95 -2.82 -7.97
C VAL A 40 7.75 -3.65 -6.70
N LEU A 41 6.56 -3.60 -6.10
CA LEU A 41 6.21 -4.44 -4.96
C LEU A 41 6.30 -5.94 -5.31
N PHE A 42 5.67 -6.36 -6.40
CA PHE A 42 5.69 -7.75 -6.84
C PHE A 42 7.10 -8.22 -7.16
N LEU A 43 7.94 -7.37 -7.77
CA LEU A 43 9.34 -7.67 -8.02
C LEU A 43 10.10 -7.93 -6.71
N GLY A 44 9.91 -7.08 -5.69
CA GLY A 44 10.54 -7.27 -4.38
C GLY A 44 10.14 -8.59 -3.73
N LEU A 45 8.83 -8.92 -3.77
CA LEU A 45 8.33 -10.20 -3.25
C LEU A 45 8.87 -11.40 -4.01
N LEU A 46 8.92 -11.32 -5.34
CA LEU A 46 9.44 -12.37 -6.19
C LEU A 46 10.92 -12.65 -5.89
N LEU A 47 11.73 -11.59 -5.73
CA LEU A 47 13.14 -11.71 -5.37
C LEU A 47 13.32 -12.42 -4.02
N ILE A 48 12.56 -12.03 -3.00
CA ILE A 48 12.61 -12.69 -1.69
C ILE A 48 12.22 -14.16 -1.81
N PHE A 49 11.12 -14.45 -2.51
CA PHE A 49 10.61 -15.82 -2.64
C PHE A 49 11.60 -16.73 -3.36
N LEU A 50 12.10 -16.31 -4.52
CA LEU A 50 13.09 -17.06 -5.28
C LEU A 50 14.42 -17.25 -4.51
N ASN A 51 14.82 -16.26 -3.70
CA ASN A 51 16.01 -16.40 -2.88
C ASN A 51 15.81 -17.42 -1.76
N ASN A 52 14.69 -17.39 -1.05
CA ASN A 52 14.38 -18.35 0.02
C ASN A 52 14.18 -19.79 -0.51
N LEU A 53 13.79 -19.96 -1.77
CA LEU A 53 13.74 -21.25 -2.46
C LEU A 53 15.11 -21.71 -3.02
N ASN A 54 16.21 -21.02 -2.68
CA ASN A 54 17.55 -21.31 -3.19
C ASN A 54 17.68 -21.26 -4.73
N VAL A 55 16.79 -20.55 -5.44
CA VAL A 55 16.83 -20.47 -6.90
C VAL A 55 17.89 -19.48 -7.39
N ILE A 56 18.07 -18.36 -6.69
CA ILE A 56 18.94 -17.26 -7.14
C ILE A 56 20.32 -17.29 -6.48
N VAL A 57 20.38 -17.23 -5.13
CA VAL A 57 21.62 -17.36 -4.37
C VAL A 57 21.48 -18.53 -3.39
N PRO A 58 21.91 -19.74 -3.80
CA PRO A 58 21.78 -20.94 -2.98
C PRO A 58 22.44 -20.78 -1.61
N GLY A 59 21.75 -21.25 -0.58
CA GLY A 59 22.24 -21.22 0.81
C GLY A 59 22.05 -19.88 1.53
N SER A 60 21.70 -18.81 0.81
CA SER A 60 21.42 -17.50 1.41
C SER A 60 19.92 -17.29 1.67
N TYR A 61 19.59 -16.38 2.58
CA TYR A 61 18.20 -15.94 2.80
C TYR A 61 18.10 -14.41 2.80
N PHE A 62 16.86 -13.90 2.76
CA PHE A 62 16.64 -12.46 2.83
C PHE A 62 17.04 -11.92 4.20
N GLY A 63 17.92 -10.93 4.21
CA GLY A 63 18.55 -10.41 5.43
C GLY A 63 20.02 -10.84 5.58
N ASP A 64 20.51 -11.77 4.74
CA ASP A 64 21.95 -11.99 4.57
C ASP A 64 22.58 -10.88 3.73
N ASN A 65 23.88 -10.69 3.90
CA ASN A 65 24.66 -9.73 3.12
C ASN A 65 24.89 -10.24 1.69
N ASN A 66 23.87 -10.10 0.84
CA ASN A 66 23.90 -10.45 -0.57
C ASN A 66 23.21 -9.38 -1.42
N TRP A 67 23.38 -9.48 -2.74
CA TRP A 67 22.82 -8.51 -3.69
C TRP A 67 21.29 -8.50 -3.72
N VAL A 68 20.63 -9.63 -3.38
CA VAL A 68 19.17 -9.72 -3.33
C VAL A 68 18.63 -8.87 -2.18
N THR A 69 19.23 -8.99 -0.98
CA THR A 69 18.89 -8.15 0.18
C THR A 69 19.08 -6.67 -0.13
N LEU A 70 20.19 -6.31 -0.77
CA LEU A 70 20.42 -4.92 -1.19
C LEU A 70 19.37 -4.43 -2.19
N SER A 71 19.01 -5.24 -3.19
CA SER A 71 18.01 -4.88 -4.20
C SER A 71 16.62 -4.69 -3.58
N VAL A 72 16.20 -5.62 -2.73
CA VAL A 72 14.91 -5.57 -2.02
C VAL A 72 14.87 -4.38 -1.06
N PHE A 73 15.99 -4.08 -0.39
CA PHE A 73 16.13 -2.89 0.44
C PHE A 73 15.95 -1.59 -0.37
N SER A 74 16.61 -1.47 -1.53
CA SER A 74 16.44 -0.32 -2.43
C SER A 74 15.00 -0.20 -2.93
N ILE A 75 14.33 -1.33 -3.22
CA ILE A 75 12.90 -1.36 -3.54
C ILE A 75 12.07 -0.83 -2.37
N GLY A 76 12.37 -1.23 -1.13
CA GLY A 76 11.72 -0.73 0.08
C GLY A 76 11.83 0.80 0.23
N ILE A 77 13.03 1.35 0.00
CA ILE A 77 13.25 2.81 -0.03
C ILE A 77 12.36 3.45 -1.11
N PHE A 78 12.41 2.94 -2.33
CA PHE A 78 11.65 3.49 -3.45
C PHE A 78 10.13 3.46 -3.20
N ILE A 79 9.62 2.37 -2.61
CA ILE A 79 8.21 2.26 -2.25
C ILE A 79 7.83 3.33 -1.23
N ASN A 80 8.59 3.43 -0.14
CA ASN A 80 8.23 4.30 0.98
C ASN A 80 8.39 5.80 0.68
N PHE A 81 9.42 6.18 -0.07
CA PHE A 81 9.72 7.59 -0.34
C PHE A 81 9.19 8.11 -1.68
N ILE A 82 8.82 7.23 -2.61
CA ILE A 82 8.37 7.65 -3.95
C ILE A 82 6.97 7.14 -4.24
N CYS A 83 6.74 5.82 -4.18
CA CYS A 83 5.45 5.24 -4.56
C CYS A 83 4.31 5.69 -3.64
N ILE A 84 4.47 5.55 -2.32
CA ILE A 84 3.41 5.91 -1.36
C ILE A 84 3.08 7.41 -1.44
N PRO A 85 4.07 8.34 -1.37
CA PRO A 85 3.80 9.76 -1.57
C PRO A 85 3.08 10.04 -2.88
N PHE A 86 3.55 9.46 -4.00
CA PHE A 86 2.92 9.65 -5.30
C PHE A 86 1.45 9.22 -5.30
N LEU A 87 1.12 8.06 -4.73
CA LEU A 87 -0.26 7.56 -4.67
C LEU A 87 -1.16 8.45 -3.81
N TYR A 88 -0.65 9.02 -2.73
CA TYR A 88 -1.39 10.03 -1.98
C TYR A 88 -1.76 11.21 -2.88
N PHE A 89 -0.77 11.84 -3.54
CA PHE A 89 -1.01 12.99 -4.44
C PHE A 89 -1.95 12.67 -5.57
N SER A 90 -1.76 11.50 -6.19
CA SER A 90 -2.59 11.03 -7.29
C SER A 90 -4.04 10.77 -6.84
N SER A 91 -4.23 10.11 -5.69
CA SER A 91 -5.54 9.82 -5.12
C SER A 91 -6.34 11.10 -4.89
N LEU A 92 -5.75 12.11 -4.25
CA LEU A 92 -6.45 13.36 -4.00
C LEU A 92 -6.84 14.07 -5.31
N LYS A 93 -5.99 14.01 -6.33
CA LYS A 93 -6.28 14.59 -7.65
C LYS A 93 -7.46 13.87 -8.31
N ASN A 94 -7.49 12.54 -8.26
CA ASN A 94 -8.57 11.74 -8.84
C ASN A 94 -9.87 11.88 -8.05
N PHE A 95 -9.79 12.02 -6.73
CA PHE A 95 -10.92 12.34 -5.87
C PHE A 95 -11.54 13.70 -6.23
N LYS A 96 -10.72 14.75 -6.44
CA LYS A 96 -11.20 16.08 -6.89
C LYS A 96 -11.88 16.04 -8.26
N LYS A 97 -11.53 15.06 -9.09
CA LYS A 97 -12.15 14.81 -10.40
C LYS A 97 -13.36 13.88 -10.33
N GLU A 98 -13.83 13.53 -9.13
CA GLU A 98 -14.95 12.61 -8.88
C GLU A 98 -14.76 11.23 -9.53
N SER A 99 -13.50 10.79 -9.68
CA SER A 99 -13.18 9.48 -10.26
C SER A 99 -13.02 8.41 -9.19
N ASP A 100 -13.79 7.32 -9.27
CA ASP A 100 -13.70 6.15 -8.37
C ASP A 100 -12.29 5.49 -8.30
N PHE A 101 -11.36 5.91 -9.16
CA PHE A 101 -9.98 5.43 -9.14
C PHE A 101 -9.22 5.77 -7.84
N TRP A 102 -9.60 6.85 -7.15
CA TRP A 102 -8.95 7.25 -5.89
C TRP A 102 -8.99 6.11 -4.86
N ASP A 103 -10.07 5.32 -4.81
CA ASP A 103 -10.23 4.24 -3.83
C ASP A 103 -9.20 3.13 -4.08
N LYS A 104 -8.92 2.83 -5.35
CA LYS A 104 -7.87 1.88 -5.73
C LYS A 104 -6.48 2.38 -5.32
N GLU A 105 -6.21 3.67 -5.47
CA GLU A 105 -4.92 4.24 -5.05
C GLU A 105 -4.75 4.18 -3.54
N ILE A 106 -5.76 4.60 -2.78
CA ILE A 106 -5.74 4.54 -1.31
C ILE A 106 -5.62 3.10 -0.81
N PHE A 107 -6.35 2.15 -1.40
CA PHE A 107 -6.24 0.75 -1.05
C PHE A 107 -4.81 0.24 -1.20
N TRP A 108 -4.14 0.55 -2.33
CA TRP A 108 -2.80 0.04 -2.61
C TRP A 108 -1.69 0.67 -1.76
N ILE A 109 -1.93 1.84 -1.18
CA ILE A 109 -1.01 2.44 -0.21
C ILE A 109 -0.78 1.50 0.98
N LEU A 110 -1.79 0.73 1.41
CA LEU A 110 -1.68 -0.12 2.60
C LEU A 110 -0.72 -1.32 2.38
N PRO A 111 -0.89 -2.17 1.35
CA PRO A 111 0.09 -3.21 1.02
C PRO A 111 1.49 -2.62 0.79
N LEU A 112 1.60 -1.49 0.09
CA LEU A 112 2.90 -0.85 -0.15
C LEU A 112 3.58 -0.43 1.15
N PHE A 113 2.83 0.15 2.08
CA PHE A 113 3.35 0.51 3.41
C PHE A 113 3.82 -0.73 4.16
N PHE A 114 3.00 -1.79 4.21
CA PHE A 114 3.35 -3.02 4.91
C PHE A 114 4.64 -3.66 4.37
N PHE A 115 4.69 -3.91 3.07
CA PHE A 115 5.82 -4.59 2.45
C PHE A 115 7.04 -3.67 2.35
N GLY A 116 6.86 -2.38 2.07
CA GLY A 116 7.95 -1.42 2.05
C GLY A 116 8.63 -1.28 3.41
N THR A 117 7.86 -1.20 4.50
CA THR A 117 8.42 -1.21 5.86
C THR A 117 9.07 -2.54 6.23
N PHE A 118 8.46 -3.67 5.84
CA PHE A 118 9.06 -4.99 6.00
C PHE A 118 10.41 -5.14 5.26
N PHE A 119 10.50 -4.66 4.02
CA PHE A 119 11.74 -4.73 3.23
C PHE A 119 12.87 -3.95 3.89
N LEU A 120 12.58 -2.78 4.47
CA LEU A 120 13.58 -2.05 5.26
C LEU A 120 13.91 -2.83 6.54
N TYR A 121 12.91 -3.15 7.35
CA TYR A 121 13.09 -3.77 8.67
C TYR A 121 13.87 -5.08 8.63
N SER A 122 13.52 -5.97 7.70
CA SER A 122 14.08 -7.32 7.64
C SER A 122 15.37 -7.43 6.82
N SER A 123 15.80 -6.34 6.15
CA SER A 123 17.06 -6.33 5.39
C SER A 123 18.33 -6.47 6.24
N ARG A 124 18.24 -6.18 7.56
CA ARG A 124 19.38 -6.18 8.50
C ARG A 124 20.57 -5.30 8.09
N ILE A 125 20.37 -4.39 7.13
CA ILE A 125 21.36 -3.38 6.75
C ILE A 125 21.46 -2.35 7.88
N SER A 126 22.68 -1.92 8.21
CA SER A 126 22.96 -1.04 9.36
C SER A 126 22.14 0.25 9.37
N THR A 127 21.90 0.85 8.20
CA THR A 127 21.13 2.09 8.04
C THR A 127 19.62 1.88 7.93
N ALA A 128 19.15 0.63 7.87
CA ALA A 128 17.76 0.33 7.54
C ALA A 128 16.76 0.77 8.61
N ILE A 129 17.11 0.64 9.90
CA ILE A 129 16.24 1.09 10.99
C ILE A 129 16.07 2.61 10.97
N VAL A 130 17.15 3.36 10.74
CA VAL A 130 17.11 4.82 10.65
C VAL A 130 16.23 5.25 9.47
N LEU A 131 16.42 4.66 8.30
CA LEU A 131 15.60 4.94 7.12
C LEU A 131 14.14 4.51 7.30
N LEU A 132 13.88 3.42 8.02
CA LEU A 132 12.54 2.99 8.37
C LEU A 132 11.84 4.06 9.22
N ILE A 133 12.47 4.55 10.28
CA ILE A 133 11.91 5.60 11.15
C ILE A 133 11.63 6.86 10.33
N ILE A 134 12.60 7.33 9.53
CA ILE A 134 12.44 8.51 8.67
C ILE A 134 11.27 8.30 7.71
N SER A 135 11.15 7.11 7.11
CA SER A 135 10.08 6.80 6.17
C SER A 135 8.69 6.78 6.83
N ILE A 136 8.57 6.23 8.05
CA ILE A 136 7.33 6.22 8.82
C ILE A 136 6.90 7.66 9.14
N ILE A 137 7.84 8.49 9.62
CA ILE A 137 7.58 9.91 9.91
C ILE A 137 7.14 10.63 8.62
N THR A 138 7.84 10.41 7.50
CA THR A 138 7.51 11.01 6.20
C THR A 138 6.11 10.65 5.75
N ILE A 139 5.76 9.35 5.81
CA ILE A 139 4.43 8.87 5.41
C ILE A 139 3.35 9.40 6.35
N ALA A 140 3.62 9.48 7.66
CA ALA A 140 2.69 10.06 8.63
C ALA A 140 2.45 11.55 8.36
N LEU A 141 3.51 12.33 8.10
CA LEU A 141 3.38 13.76 7.75
C LEU A 141 2.59 13.96 6.46
N ILE A 142 2.85 13.13 5.44
CA ILE A 142 2.09 13.15 4.19
C ILE A 142 0.63 12.81 4.50
N HIS A 143 0.35 11.69 5.16
CA HIS A 143 -1.00 11.27 5.50
C HIS A 143 -1.80 12.36 6.24
N VAL A 144 -1.19 12.99 7.25
CA VAL A 144 -1.79 14.11 7.99
C VAL A 144 -2.05 15.30 7.08
N LYS A 145 -1.07 15.70 6.26
CA LYS A 145 -1.23 16.77 5.26
C LYS A 145 -2.40 16.45 4.31
N PHE A 146 -2.54 15.19 3.89
CA PHE A 146 -3.62 14.76 3.00
C PHE A 146 -4.99 14.82 3.65
N ILE A 147 -5.11 14.45 4.93
CA ILE A 147 -6.34 14.63 5.68
C ILE A 147 -6.72 16.12 5.76
N PHE A 148 -5.76 17.00 6.07
CA PHE A 148 -6.00 18.44 6.12
C PHE A 148 -6.40 19.02 4.77
N GLU A 149 -5.67 18.66 3.71
CA GLU A 149 -5.94 19.12 2.35
C GLU A 149 -7.30 18.61 1.88
N ALA A 150 -7.66 17.36 2.16
CA ALA A 150 -8.99 16.84 1.87
C ALA A 150 -10.07 17.66 2.59
N LYS A 151 -9.95 17.85 3.91
CA LYS A 151 -10.88 18.69 4.72
C LYS A 151 -11.02 20.11 4.17
N LYS A 152 -9.92 20.77 3.81
CA LYS A 152 -9.92 22.12 3.23
C LYS A 152 -10.66 22.16 1.89
N ASN A 153 -10.40 21.18 1.01
CA ASN A 153 -11.08 21.10 -0.27
C ASN A 153 -12.59 20.82 -0.09
N PHE A 154 -12.98 20.08 0.95
CA PHE A 154 -14.39 19.84 1.27
C PHE A 154 -15.13 21.07 1.77
N ALA A 155 -14.49 21.92 2.58
CA ALA A 155 -15.08 23.16 3.06
C ALA A 155 -15.38 24.16 1.93
N ASN A 156 -14.62 24.10 0.83
CA ASN A 156 -14.72 25.04 -0.29
C ASN A 156 -15.69 24.61 -1.41
N ILE A 157 -16.11 23.35 -1.46
CA ILE A 157 -17.01 22.86 -2.51
C ILE A 157 -18.44 22.78 -1.95
N SER A 158 -19.23 23.82 -2.17
CA SER A 158 -20.59 23.96 -1.63
C SER A 158 -21.65 23.05 -2.28
N LYS A 159 -21.38 22.35 -3.40
CA LYS A 159 -22.43 21.71 -4.22
C LYS A 159 -22.12 20.31 -4.78
N GLY A 160 -21.61 19.38 -3.97
CA GLY A 160 -21.33 18.00 -4.42
C GLY A 160 -21.71 16.94 -3.40
N ASN A 161 -21.89 15.70 -3.89
CA ASN A 161 -22.40 14.52 -3.19
C ASN A 161 -21.71 14.28 -1.84
N LEU A 162 -22.37 14.64 -0.72
CA LEU A 162 -21.81 14.57 0.64
C LEU A 162 -21.33 13.15 1.02
N ALA A 163 -22.04 12.12 0.53
CA ALA A 163 -21.74 10.73 0.85
C ALA A 163 -20.33 10.28 0.40
N SER A 164 -19.87 10.70 -0.78
CA SER A 164 -18.53 10.33 -1.27
C SER A 164 -17.41 11.02 -0.49
N ARG A 165 -17.69 12.20 0.08
CA ARG A 165 -16.74 12.97 0.90
C ARG A 165 -16.50 12.33 2.25
N ASP A 166 -17.60 11.97 2.93
CA ASP A 166 -17.54 11.32 4.23
C ASP A 166 -16.84 9.96 4.09
N GLN A 167 -17.14 9.22 3.01
CA GLN A 167 -16.45 7.97 2.70
C GLN A 167 -14.94 8.16 2.54
N TYR A 168 -14.48 9.16 1.77
CA TYR A 168 -13.04 9.43 1.60
C TYR A 168 -12.32 9.71 2.92
N LEU A 169 -12.92 10.55 3.78
CA LEU A 169 -12.35 10.87 5.10
C LEU A 169 -12.33 9.66 6.03
N ILE A 170 -13.39 8.84 6.00
CA ILE A 170 -13.47 7.59 6.76
C ILE A 170 -12.38 6.62 6.30
N THR A 171 -12.19 6.44 4.99
CA THR A 171 -11.13 5.58 4.45
C THR A 171 -9.74 6.03 4.91
N LEU A 172 -9.45 7.34 4.90
CA LEU A 172 -8.19 7.86 5.42
C LEU A 172 -7.99 7.59 6.92
N LYS A 173 -9.04 7.73 7.75
CA LYS A 173 -8.96 7.41 9.18
C LYS A 173 -8.67 5.93 9.42
N TYR A 174 -9.34 5.03 8.69
CA TYR A 174 -9.09 3.59 8.80
C TYR A 174 -7.67 3.26 8.36
N LEU A 175 -7.17 3.92 7.31
CA LEU A 175 -5.79 3.75 6.86
C LEU A 175 -4.78 4.07 7.98
N SER A 176 -5.02 5.12 8.79
CA SER A 176 -4.18 5.42 9.96
C SER A 176 -4.17 4.27 10.97
N ALA A 177 -5.34 3.72 11.29
CA ALA A 177 -5.46 2.60 12.23
C ALA A 177 -4.71 1.37 11.71
N TYR A 178 -4.87 1.06 10.41
CA TYR A 178 -4.17 -0.07 9.80
C TYR A 178 -2.65 0.11 9.79
N TYR A 179 -2.13 1.33 9.61
CA TYR A 179 -0.69 1.57 9.74
C TYR A 179 -0.14 1.20 11.11
N VAL A 180 -0.82 1.61 12.17
CA VAL A 180 -0.40 1.29 13.54
C VAL A 180 -0.44 -0.22 13.78
N VAL A 181 -1.54 -0.87 13.41
CA VAL A 181 -1.68 -2.32 13.57
C VAL A 181 -0.59 -3.07 12.81
N LEU A 182 -0.30 -2.68 11.56
CA LEU A 182 0.74 -3.33 10.76
C LEU A 182 2.15 -3.11 11.30
N LEU A 183 2.45 -1.91 11.83
CA LEU A 183 3.73 -1.65 12.48
C LEU A 183 3.89 -2.50 13.75
N LEU A 184 2.84 -2.61 14.58
CA LEU A 184 2.87 -3.48 15.75
C LEU A 184 3.08 -4.94 15.35
N LEU A 185 2.35 -5.44 14.35
CA LEU A 185 2.54 -6.79 13.83
C LEU A 185 3.95 -7.01 13.29
N LEU A 186 4.52 -6.02 12.59
CA LEU A 186 5.89 -6.10 12.06
C LEU A 186 6.92 -6.21 13.19
N ILE A 187 6.80 -5.38 14.24
CA ILE A 187 7.77 -5.32 15.34
C ILE A 187 7.64 -6.53 16.27
N PHE A 188 6.43 -6.91 16.67
CA PHE A 188 6.21 -7.95 17.68
C PHE A 188 6.25 -9.36 17.10
N TYR A 189 5.83 -9.55 15.85
CA TYR A 189 5.65 -10.88 15.26
C TYR A 189 6.52 -11.11 14.02
N ASN A 190 6.76 -10.07 13.21
CA ASN A 190 7.43 -10.17 11.91
C ASN A 190 6.89 -11.35 11.06
N PRO A 191 5.59 -11.31 10.68
CA PRO A 191 4.87 -12.46 10.11
C PRO A 191 5.53 -13.03 8.84
N LEU A 192 6.09 -12.17 7.99
CA LEU A 192 6.68 -12.59 6.73
C LEU A 192 7.99 -13.36 6.94
N GLN A 193 8.83 -12.93 7.88
CA GLN A 193 10.05 -13.67 8.20
C GLN A 193 9.70 -15.05 8.79
N GLN A 194 8.68 -15.14 9.64
CA GLN A 194 8.19 -16.42 10.15
C GLN A 194 7.67 -17.31 9.02
N ALA A 195 6.85 -16.78 8.13
CA ALA A 195 6.31 -17.52 6.99
C ALA A 195 7.42 -18.07 6.09
N PHE A 196 8.42 -17.25 5.71
CA PHE A 196 9.53 -17.71 4.88
C PHE A 196 10.41 -18.75 5.58
N SER A 197 10.64 -18.60 6.89
CA SER A 197 11.38 -19.59 7.66
C SER A 197 10.63 -20.94 7.69
N TRP A 198 9.31 -20.90 7.87
CA TRP A 198 8.47 -22.10 7.83
C TRP A 198 8.49 -22.77 6.45
N PHE A 199 8.35 -22.01 5.36
CA PHE A 199 8.45 -22.57 4.01
C PHE A 199 9.77 -23.30 3.80
N ARG A 200 10.90 -22.69 4.16
CA ARG A 200 12.22 -23.30 4.01
C ARG A 200 12.39 -24.61 4.79
N LEU A 201 11.79 -24.72 5.98
CA LEU A 201 11.88 -25.94 6.79
C LEU A 201 11.00 -27.08 6.24
N ASN A 202 10.01 -26.78 5.41
CA ASN A 202 9.02 -27.75 4.91
C ASN A 202 9.08 -27.95 3.39
N THR A 203 10.12 -27.45 2.71
CA THR A 203 10.39 -27.68 1.27
C THR A 203 11.78 -28.27 1.12
#